data_AF-A2ZMC3-F1
#
_entry.id   AF-A2ZMC3-F1
#
_cell.length_a   1.000
_cell.length_b   1.000
_cell.length_c   1.000
_cell.angle_alpha   90.00
_cell.angle_beta   90.00
_cell.angle_gamma   90.00
#
_symmetry.space_group_name_H-M   'P 1'
#
loop_
_entity.id
_entity.type
_entity.pdbx_description
1 polymer ?
#
loop_
_entity_poly.entity_id
_entity_poly.type
_entity_poly.pdbx_seq_one_letter_code
_entity_poly.pdbx_strand_id
1 'polypeptide(L)'
;MALPCSYGSHCAALPFPAVVSRAASSPPPRSRGRRPSLPPAGCFHAAPRDAALVSGSAAGGVSRRRCELFDLHQHIVPFAESWAWQQSIVTRRKGLVGTDEDHSDTLIALQHPPVYTLGTDSTEDYLHFDVKDAPFEVHRIDRGGEVTYHGPGQLVMYPIINLRYHQMDLHWYFRSLEEVIIRALQSAFSIKASRVEGLTGVWVGDKKVAAIGIHVSRWIAYHGLALNVTTELTPFQLIVPCGIKDRGVGSIKEILQIASDGKEIDETALIDKAYRTLLKEFAEVFQLSLYHNPNWDLQESKNFI
;
A
#
# COMPACT_ATOMS: atom_id res chain seq x y z
N MET A 1 53.13 32.07 -28.01
CA MET A 1 53.42 33.52 -27.95
C MET A 1 52.93 34.01 -26.59
N ALA A 2 53.87 34.48 -25.75
CA ALA A 2 53.76 35.37 -24.59
C ALA A 2 52.53 35.34 -23.63
N LEU A 3 52.82 35.04 -22.35
CA LEU A 3 52.20 35.57 -21.10
C LEU A 3 52.62 37.06 -20.88
N PRO A 4 52.29 37.81 -19.77
CA PRO A 4 51.53 37.54 -18.52
C PRO A 4 50.67 38.73 -17.94
N CYS A 5 50.14 38.53 -16.71
CA CYS A 5 49.87 39.51 -15.62
C CYS A 5 48.55 40.34 -15.64
N SER A 6 47.84 40.63 -14.53
CA SER A 6 48.00 40.31 -13.09
C SER A 6 46.89 40.97 -12.21
N TYR A 7 46.74 40.49 -10.96
CA TYR A 7 46.10 41.07 -9.75
C TYR A 7 44.57 41.25 -9.75
N GLY A 8 43.78 40.97 -8.71
CA GLY A 8 43.97 40.58 -7.30
C GLY A 8 42.66 40.96 -6.57
N SER A 9 42.11 40.14 -5.66
CA SER A 9 41.95 40.49 -4.23
C SER A 9 41.11 39.45 -3.50
N HIS A 10 41.47 39.27 -2.23
CA HIS A 10 40.97 38.34 -1.22
C HIS A 10 39.48 38.47 -0.88
N CYS A 11 38.86 37.33 -0.49
CA CYS A 11 37.91 37.32 0.62
C CYS A 11 37.98 35.99 1.37
N ALA A 12 38.30 36.09 2.65
CA ALA A 12 38.57 35.01 3.58
C ALA A 12 37.27 34.40 4.16
N ALA A 13 37.39 33.14 4.56
CA ALA A 13 36.42 32.40 5.32
C ALA A 13 36.08 33.07 6.67
N LEU A 14 34.82 32.99 7.08
CA LEU A 14 34.36 33.36 8.42
C LEU A 14 33.78 32.15 9.16
N PRO A 15 33.86 32.14 10.51
CA PRO A 15 33.76 30.93 11.33
C PRO A 15 32.45 30.79 12.10
N PHE A 16 32.23 29.58 12.62
CA PHE A 16 31.21 29.18 13.59
C PHE A 16 31.08 30.14 14.78
N PRO A 17 29.85 30.44 15.27
CA PRO A 17 29.69 31.06 16.58
C PRO A 17 29.69 30.01 17.70
N ALA A 18 30.51 30.28 18.70
CA ALA A 18 30.62 29.56 19.96
C ALA A 18 29.42 29.80 20.88
N VAL A 19 29.07 28.75 21.62
CA VAL A 19 28.04 28.70 22.65
C VAL A 19 28.51 29.46 23.90
N VAL A 20 27.76 30.48 24.30
CA VAL A 20 28.01 31.23 25.54
C VAL A 20 27.24 30.57 26.69
N SER A 21 28.00 30.06 27.66
CA SER A 21 27.52 29.59 28.97
C SER A 21 27.02 30.76 29.82
N ARG A 22 25.79 30.67 30.34
CA ARG A 22 25.30 31.52 31.44
C ARG A 22 25.11 30.68 32.69
N ALA A 23 25.88 31.04 33.72
CA ALA A 23 25.76 30.53 35.07
C ALA A 23 24.39 30.92 35.67
N ALA A 24 23.69 29.92 36.24
CA ALA A 24 22.49 30.13 37.03
C ALA A 24 22.79 29.89 38.52
N SER A 25 22.43 30.89 39.31
CA SER A 25 22.54 30.97 40.77
C SER A 25 21.62 29.99 41.50
N SER A 26 22.15 29.36 42.55
CA SER A 26 21.46 28.42 43.45
C SER A 26 20.39 29.09 44.33
N PRO A 27 19.21 28.46 44.56
CA PRO A 27 18.28 28.83 45.62
C PRO A 27 18.39 27.92 46.88
N PRO A 28 17.87 28.37 48.05
CA PRO A 28 18.17 27.82 49.39
C PRO A 28 17.34 26.57 49.76
N PRO A 29 17.69 25.84 50.85
CA PRO A 29 17.11 24.53 51.14
C PRO A 29 15.71 24.67 51.74
N ARG A 30 14.79 23.77 51.35
CA ARG A 30 13.48 23.59 51.99
C ARG A 30 13.30 22.18 52.56
N SER A 31 12.54 22.17 53.64
CA SER A 31 12.38 21.18 54.69
C SER A 31 11.72 19.86 54.28
N ARG A 32 12.03 18.82 55.06
CA ARG A 32 11.51 17.46 54.97
C ARG A 32 10.00 17.43 55.26
N GLY A 33 9.19 17.12 54.25
CA GLY A 33 7.78 16.72 54.37
C GLY A 33 7.59 15.27 53.92
N ARG A 34 6.88 14.47 54.72
CA ARG A 34 6.59 13.05 54.49
C ARG A 34 5.86 12.81 53.16
N ARG A 35 6.31 11.80 52.39
CA ARG A 35 5.55 11.25 51.25
C ARG A 35 4.45 10.29 51.75
N PRO A 36 3.23 10.34 51.22
CA PRO A 36 2.29 9.21 51.31
C PRO A 36 2.72 8.12 50.31
N SER A 37 2.67 6.86 50.76
CA SER A 37 2.90 5.66 49.95
C SER A 37 1.75 5.43 48.98
N LEU A 38 2.04 5.39 47.67
CA LEU A 38 1.14 4.86 46.63
C LEU A 38 1.20 3.31 46.66
N PRO A 39 0.07 2.61 46.43
CA PRO A 39 0.07 1.15 46.33
C PRO A 39 0.72 0.69 45.03
N PRO A 40 1.21 -0.57 44.94
CA PRO A 40 1.88 -1.07 43.76
C PRO A 40 0.92 -1.12 42.57
N ALA A 41 1.36 -0.57 41.43
CA ALA A 41 0.67 -0.70 40.16
C ALA A 41 0.64 -2.18 39.75
N GLY A 42 -0.53 -2.80 39.82
CA GLY A 42 -0.77 -4.10 39.21
C GLY A 42 -0.58 -4.01 37.70
N CYS A 43 0.25 -4.89 37.15
CA CYS A 43 0.33 -5.13 35.72
C CYS A 43 -1.02 -5.66 35.23
N PHE A 44 -1.84 -4.79 34.66
CA PHE A 44 -2.95 -5.20 33.81
C PHE A 44 -2.44 -5.26 32.36
N HIS A 45 -1.92 -6.41 31.96
CA HIS A 45 -1.92 -6.77 30.54
C HIS A 45 -3.35 -7.11 30.14
N ALA A 46 -4.13 -6.08 29.79
CA ALA A 46 -5.34 -6.27 29.02
C ALA A 46 -4.93 -6.41 27.55
N ALA A 47 -4.98 -7.64 27.03
CA ALA A 47 -4.89 -7.87 25.59
C ALA A 47 -5.99 -7.04 24.89
N PRO A 48 -5.69 -6.34 23.78
CA PRO A 48 -6.73 -5.67 23.02
C PRO A 48 -7.72 -6.72 22.50
N ARG A 49 -9.02 -6.45 22.68
CA ARG A 49 -10.09 -7.32 22.20
C ARG A 49 -10.24 -7.14 20.69
N ASP A 50 -9.51 -7.98 19.97
CA ASP A 50 -9.58 -8.17 18.52
C ASP A 50 -10.91 -8.82 18.12
N ALA A 51 -11.91 -8.02 17.76
CA ALA A 51 -13.12 -8.53 17.13
C ALA A 51 -12.91 -8.65 15.61
N ALA A 52 -13.17 -9.83 15.03
CA ALA A 52 -13.09 -10.03 13.59
C ALA A 52 -14.19 -9.23 12.87
N LEU A 53 -13.84 -8.56 11.76
CA LEU A 53 -14.75 -7.67 11.02
C LEU A 53 -15.68 -8.42 10.05
N VAL A 54 -15.24 -9.59 9.60
CA VAL A 54 -15.98 -10.44 8.66
C VAL A 54 -15.99 -11.84 9.25
N SER A 55 -16.94 -12.11 10.15
CA SER A 55 -17.26 -13.47 10.59
C SER A 55 -18.34 -14.04 9.67
N GLY A 56 -17.93 -14.89 8.72
CA GLY A 56 -18.87 -15.70 7.96
C GLY A 56 -19.63 -16.65 8.90
N SER A 57 -20.94 -16.81 8.67
CA SER A 57 -21.77 -17.82 9.35
C SER A 57 -21.17 -19.21 9.18
N ALA A 58 -20.85 -19.85 10.30
CA ALA A 58 -20.30 -21.19 10.34
C ALA A 58 -21.38 -22.24 10.01
N ALA A 59 -21.49 -22.59 8.73
CA ALA A 59 -22.10 -23.84 8.29
C ALA A 59 -21.03 -24.65 7.54
N GLY A 60 -20.37 -25.58 8.24
CA GLY A 60 -19.27 -26.41 7.72
C GLY A 60 -17.89 -25.78 7.94
N GLY A 61 -17.31 -26.02 9.12
CA GLY A 61 -16.13 -25.30 9.62
C GLY A 61 -14.85 -25.53 8.83
N VAL A 62 -14.55 -24.63 7.90
CA VAL A 62 -13.19 -24.36 7.44
C VAL A 62 -12.55 -23.39 8.43
N SER A 63 -11.42 -23.76 9.04
CA SER A 63 -10.66 -22.88 9.92
C SER A 63 -10.11 -21.72 9.10
N ARG A 64 -10.63 -20.50 9.32
CA ARG A 64 -10.15 -19.29 8.64
C ARG A 64 -8.85 -18.81 9.26
N ARG A 65 -7.84 -18.55 8.44
CA ARG A 65 -6.54 -18.04 8.91
C ARG A 65 -6.68 -16.57 9.31
N ARG A 66 -5.97 -16.16 10.37
CA ARG A 66 -5.93 -14.77 10.82
C ARG A 66 -5.20 -13.90 9.81
N CYS A 67 -5.76 -12.74 9.49
CA CYS A 67 -5.09 -11.70 8.71
C CYS A 67 -5.24 -10.33 9.37
N GLU A 68 -4.11 -9.67 9.58
CA GLU A 68 -4.04 -8.32 10.14
C GLU A 68 -4.30 -7.30 9.04
N LEU A 69 -5.30 -6.45 9.26
CA LEU A 69 -5.75 -5.41 8.34
C LEU A 69 -5.23 -4.05 8.80
N PHE A 70 -4.38 -3.46 7.97
CA PHE A 70 -3.97 -2.07 8.03
C PHE A 70 -4.88 -1.27 7.09
N ASP A 71 -5.95 -0.73 7.69
CA ASP A 71 -6.96 0.02 6.95
C ASP A 71 -6.59 1.49 6.83
N LEU A 72 -6.10 1.85 5.65
CA LEU A 72 -5.72 3.20 5.26
C LEU A 72 -6.44 3.61 3.98
N HIS A 73 -7.59 3.02 3.64
CA HIS A 73 -8.24 3.23 2.33
C HIS A 73 -8.68 4.68 2.09
N GLN A 74 -8.84 5.48 3.16
CA GLN A 74 -9.12 6.92 3.12
C GLN A 74 -7.86 7.80 3.17
N HIS A 75 -6.67 7.20 3.26
CA HIS A 75 -5.40 7.91 3.39
C HIS A 75 -4.60 7.85 2.09
N ILE A 76 -4.04 9.00 1.73
CA ILE A 76 -3.02 9.11 0.68
C ILE A 76 -1.66 8.88 1.32
N VAL A 77 -1.00 7.77 0.98
CA VAL A 77 0.27 7.34 1.56
C VAL A 77 1.38 7.46 0.51
N PRO A 78 2.53 8.10 0.79
CA PRO A 78 3.67 8.09 -0.12
C PRO A 78 4.10 6.67 -0.52
N PHE A 79 4.35 6.45 -1.80
CA PHE A 79 4.64 5.11 -2.32
C PHE A 79 5.84 4.47 -1.61
N ALA A 80 6.94 5.20 -1.51
CA ALA A 80 8.18 4.74 -0.88
C ALA A 80 7.98 4.28 0.57
N GLU A 81 7.11 4.94 1.33
CA GLU A 81 6.80 4.60 2.71
C GLU A 81 6.07 3.25 2.79
N SER A 82 5.01 3.09 2.00
CA SER A 82 4.26 1.84 1.93
C SER A 82 5.07 0.66 1.42
N TRP A 83 6.00 0.92 0.50
CA TRP A 83 6.89 -0.10 -0.02
C TRP A 83 7.90 -0.53 1.04
N ALA A 84 8.46 0.40 1.82
CA ALA A 84 9.32 0.07 2.95
C ALA A 84 8.60 -0.79 4.00
N TRP A 85 7.33 -0.52 4.29
CA TRP A 85 6.52 -1.36 5.18
C TRP A 85 6.37 -2.79 4.66
N GLN A 86 6.03 -2.94 3.37
CA GLN A 86 5.95 -4.26 2.74
C GLN A 86 7.28 -5.01 2.87
N GLN A 87 8.41 -4.35 2.56
CA GLN A 87 9.73 -4.98 2.64
C GLN A 87 10.11 -5.38 4.07
N SER A 88 9.78 -4.56 5.07
CA SER A 88 10.02 -4.90 6.48
C SER A 88 9.20 -6.13 6.91
N ILE A 89 7.91 -6.16 6.60
CA ILE A 89 7.03 -7.30 6.91
C ILE A 89 7.51 -8.57 6.21
N VAL A 90 7.83 -8.49 4.91
CA VAL A 90 8.35 -9.62 4.14
C VAL A 90 9.67 -10.13 4.71
N THR A 91 10.59 -9.22 5.07
CA THR A 91 11.89 -9.57 5.65
C THR A 91 11.73 -10.27 6.98
N ARG A 92 10.88 -9.74 7.87
CA ARG A 92 10.54 -10.37 9.14
C ARG A 92 9.96 -11.77 8.93
N ARG A 93 8.95 -11.91 8.07
CA ARG A 93 8.29 -13.21 7.81
C ARG A 93 9.22 -14.23 7.16
N LYS A 94 10.15 -13.79 6.31
CA LYS A 94 11.21 -14.66 5.76
C LYS A 94 12.11 -15.25 6.86
N GLY A 95 12.35 -14.50 7.93
CA GLY A 95 13.10 -14.95 9.11
C GLY A 95 12.37 -15.99 9.95
N LEU A 96 11.03 -16.04 9.86
CA LEU A 96 10.18 -17.03 10.53
C LEU A 96 9.96 -18.31 9.70
N VAL A 97 10.53 -18.40 8.50
CA VAL A 97 10.36 -19.60 7.66
C VAL A 97 11.02 -20.80 8.33
N GLY A 98 10.23 -21.85 8.59
CA GLY A 98 10.69 -23.05 9.29
C GLY A 98 10.53 -22.97 10.80
N THR A 99 10.00 -21.87 11.33
CA THR A 99 9.48 -21.78 12.69
C THR A 99 7.95 -21.91 12.67
N ASP A 100 7.36 -22.25 13.81
CA ASP A 100 5.90 -22.27 13.98
C ASP A 100 5.34 -20.90 14.41
N GLU A 101 6.09 -19.81 14.19
CA GLU A 101 5.79 -18.47 14.73
C GLU A 101 5.11 -17.51 13.71
N ASP A 102 4.97 -17.91 12.44
CA ASP A 102 4.25 -17.11 11.42
C ASP A 102 2.73 -17.36 11.51
N HIS A 103 2.08 -16.65 12.43
CA HIS A 103 0.70 -16.91 12.83
C HIS A 103 -0.38 -16.16 12.04
N SER A 104 -0.02 -15.12 11.28
CA SER A 104 -0.99 -14.27 10.58
C SER A 104 -0.51 -13.85 9.20
N ASP A 105 -1.45 -13.63 8.29
CA ASP A 105 -1.18 -12.86 7.06
C ASP A 105 -1.41 -11.36 7.31
N THR A 106 -1.02 -10.53 6.36
CA THR A 106 -1.19 -9.07 6.46
C THR A 106 -1.86 -8.55 5.20
N LEU A 107 -2.72 -7.54 5.37
CA LEU A 107 -3.33 -6.82 4.28
C LEU A 107 -3.23 -5.33 4.57
N ILE A 108 -2.61 -4.59 3.65
CA ILE A 108 -2.58 -3.13 3.68
C ILE A 108 -3.52 -2.62 2.58
N ALA A 109 -4.48 -1.76 2.91
CA ALA A 109 -5.38 -1.13 1.94
C ALA A 109 -5.22 0.38 2.03
N LEU A 110 -4.89 1.04 0.91
CA LEU A 110 -4.54 2.47 0.89
C LEU A 110 -4.79 3.11 -0.48
N GLN A 111 -4.44 4.39 -0.58
CA GLN A 111 -4.29 5.11 -1.84
C GLN A 111 -2.89 5.76 -1.90
N HIS A 112 -2.44 6.13 -3.10
CA HIS A 112 -1.16 6.81 -3.30
C HIS A 112 -1.34 8.22 -3.86
N PRO A 113 -0.37 9.13 -3.61
CA PRO A 113 -0.23 10.30 -4.47
C PRO A 113 0.09 9.84 -5.91
N PRO A 114 -0.05 10.72 -6.92
CA PRO A 114 0.35 10.39 -8.29
C PRO A 114 1.78 9.85 -8.36
N VAL A 115 1.94 8.62 -8.87
CA VAL A 115 3.23 7.93 -8.93
C VAL A 115 3.22 6.91 -10.06
N TYR A 116 4.35 6.75 -10.74
CA TYR A 116 4.61 5.64 -11.66
C TYR A 116 5.49 4.59 -10.99
N THR A 117 5.15 3.33 -11.21
CA THR A 117 5.99 2.21 -10.79
C THR A 117 6.37 1.36 -11.98
N LEU A 118 7.64 0.98 -12.07
CA LEU A 118 8.21 0.14 -13.11
C LEU A 118 8.52 -1.22 -12.49
N GLY A 119 7.78 -2.25 -12.90
CA GLY A 119 8.06 -3.63 -12.48
C GLY A 119 9.27 -4.23 -13.19
N THR A 120 9.50 -5.52 -12.94
CA THR A 120 10.68 -6.25 -13.44
C THR A 120 10.77 -6.32 -14.96
N ASP A 121 9.62 -6.31 -15.64
CA ASP A 121 9.55 -6.43 -17.11
C ASP A 121 9.52 -5.06 -17.79
N SER A 122 9.55 -3.96 -17.03
CA SER A 122 9.42 -2.61 -17.59
C SER A 122 10.73 -2.05 -18.14
N THR A 123 10.67 -1.49 -19.34
CA THR A 123 11.71 -0.64 -19.93
C THR A 123 11.28 0.83 -19.91
N GLU A 124 12.21 1.75 -20.19
CA GLU A 124 11.90 3.18 -20.35
C GLU A 124 11.13 3.46 -21.65
N ASP A 125 11.18 2.56 -22.63
CA ASP A 125 10.42 2.66 -23.90
C ASP A 125 8.90 2.67 -23.70
N TYR A 126 8.43 2.24 -22.53
CA TYR A 126 7.03 2.31 -22.13
C TYR A 126 6.63 3.65 -21.52
N LEU A 127 7.55 4.61 -21.44
CA LEU A 127 7.29 5.96 -20.95
C LEU A 127 7.23 6.94 -22.12
N HIS A 128 6.24 7.83 -22.09
CA HIS A 128 6.14 8.95 -23.03
C HIS A 128 6.74 10.24 -22.45
N PHE A 129 7.66 10.10 -21.49
CA PHE A 129 8.38 11.18 -20.81
C PHE A 129 9.79 10.71 -20.43
N ASP A 130 10.71 11.66 -20.22
CA ASP A 130 12.04 11.36 -19.67
C ASP A 130 11.93 11.16 -18.15
N VAL A 131 12.49 10.06 -17.63
CA VAL A 131 12.52 9.76 -16.19
C VAL A 131 13.14 10.91 -15.37
N LYS A 132 14.08 11.65 -15.93
CA LYS A 132 14.74 12.80 -15.26
C LYS A 132 13.85 14.04 -15.14
N ASP A 133 12.80 14.11 -15.96
CA ASP A 133 11.82 15.20 -16.00
C ASP A 133 10.41 14.62 -15.93
N ALA A 134 10.25 13.60 -15.08
CA ALA A 134 8.98 12.90 -14.95
C ALA A 134 7.93 13.80 -14.28
N PRO A 135 6.67 13.78 -14.74
CA PRO A 135 5.62 14.63 -14.17
C PRO A 135 5.21 14.19 -12.76
N PHE A 136 5.50 12.93 -12.39
CA PHE A 136 5.26 12.34 -11.09
C PHE A 136 6.47 11.50 -10.67
N GLU A 137 6.52 11.12 -9.40
CA GLU A 137 7.56 10.25 -8.87
C GLU A 137 7.59 8.91 -9.61
N VAL A 138 8.79 8.37 -9.85
CA VAL A 138 9.01 7.12 -10.58
C VAL A 138 9.82 6.15 -9.72
N HIS A 139 9.26 4.97 -9.45
CA HIS A 139 9.94 3.91 -8.70
C HIS A 139 10.15 2.67 -9.54
N ARG A 140 11.38 2.16 -9.60
CA ARG A 140 11.65 0.80 -10.10
C ARG A 140 11.60 -0.19 -8.94
N ILE A 141 10.74 -1.18 -9.06
CA ILE A 141 10.39 -2.12 -7.98
C ILE A 141 10.43 -3.57 -8.47
N ASP A 142 10.29 -4.50 -7.55
CA ASP A 142 10.45 -5.94 -7.76
C ASP A 142 9.15 -6.69 -8.12
N ARG A 143 8.02 -5.99 -8.28
CA ARG A 143 6.78 -6.62 -8.76
C ARG A 143 6.91 -7.07 -10.21
N GLY A 144 6.23 -8.16 -10.56
CA GLY A 144 6.08 -8.56 -11.96
C GLY A 144 5.30 -7.55 -12.81
N GLY A 145 5.42 -7.68 -14.12
CA GLY A 145 4.80 -6.79 -15.10
C GLY A 145 5.58 -5.50 -15.35
N GLU A 146 4.99 -4.65 -16.16
CA GLU A 146 5.67 -3.47 -16.73
C GLU A 146 5.36 -2.20 -15.91
N VAL A 147 5.28 -1.04 -16.57
CA VAL A 147 4.90 0.24 -15.96
C VAL A 147 3.41 0.28 -15.58
N THR A 148 3.08 0.95 -14.47
CA THR A 148 1.70 1.34 -14.11
C THR A 148 1.70 2.68 -13.40
N TYR A 149 0.51 3.28 -13.31
CA TYR A 149 0.22 4.48 -12.52
C TYR A 149 -0.60 4.15 -11.27
N HIS A 150 -0.32 4.86 -10.18
CA HIS A 150 -1.18 4.96 -9.01
C HIS A 150 -1.46 6.42 -8.67
N GLY A 151 -2.62 6.69 -8.09
CA GLY A 151 -3.02 8.03 -7.68
C GLY A 151 -4.30 8.04 -6.85
N PRO A 152 -4.74 9.24 -6.40
CA PRO A 152 -5.97 9.39 -5.63
C PRO A 152 -7.19 8.82 -6.38
N GLY A 153 -8.12 8.23 -5.63
CA GLY A 153 -9.29 7.54 -6.17
C GLY A 153 -9.00 6.13 -6.69
N GLN A 154 -7.75 5.66 -6.66
CA GLN A 154 -7.38 4.26 -6.91
C GLN A 154 -7.21 3.51 -5.60
N LEU A 155 -7.99 2.45 -5.40
CA LEU A 155 -7.84 1.58 -4.24
C LEU A 155 -6.72 0.58 -4.48
N VAL A 156 -5.67 0.65 -3.68
CA VAL A 156 -4.53 -0.27 -3.74
C VAL A 156 -4.60 -1.20 -2.54
N MET A 157 -4.46 -2.49 -2.79
CA MET A 157 -4.35 -3.51 -1.73
C MET A 157 -3.04 -4.27 -1.90
N TYR A 158 -2.32 -4.37 -0.79
CA TYR A 158 -1.10 -5.15 -0.66
C TYR A 158 -1.30 -6.33 0.29
N PRO A 159 -1.81 -7.47 -0.21
CA PRO A 159 -1.80 -8.71 0.55
C PRO A 159 -0.37 -9.23 0.69
N ILE A 160 0.08 -9.34 1.93
CA ILE A 160 1.33 -10.01 2.28
C ILE A 160 0.97 -11.37 2.85
N ILE A 161 1.05 -12.41 2.02
CA ILE A 161 0.52 -13.76 2.32
C ILE A 161 1.63 -14.80 2.24
N ASN A 162 1.72 -15.69 3.24
CA ASN A 162 2.58 -16.86 3.16
C ASN A 162 1.83 -18.03 2.53
N LEU A 163 2.12 -18.27 1.24
CA LEU A 163 1.45 -19.25 0.40
C LEU A 163 1.59 -20.71 0.87
N ARG A 164 2.53 -20.99 1.79
CA ARG A 164 2.65 -22.34 2.41
C ARG A 164 1.43 -22.71 3.26
N TYR A 165 0.75 -21.72 3.83
CA TYR A 165 -0.47 -21.93 4.63
C TYR A 165 -1.75 -21.80 3.81
N HIS A 166 -1.61 -21.58 2.50
CA HIS A 166 -2.69 -21.50 1.54
C HIS A 166 -2.44 -22.57 0.48
N GLN A 167 -2.00 -22.14 -0.71
CA GLN A 167 -1.60 -22.99 -1.80
C GLN A 167 -0.31 -22.44 -2.40
N MET A 168 0.71 -23.29 -2.52
CA MET A 168 2.01 -22.96 -3.11
C MET A 168 1.94 -22.94 -4.65
N ASP A 169 1.08 -22.09 -5.19
CA ASP A 169 0.82 -21.95 -6.62
C ASP A 169 0.61 -20.47 -6.95
N LEU A 170 1.52 -19.92 -7.77
CA LEU A 170 1.49 -18.52 -8.17
C LEU A 170 0.34 -18.22 -9.13
N HIS A 171 -0.04 -19.17 -10.00
CA HIS A 171 -1.17 -18.98 -10.90
C HIS A 171 -2.46 -18.96 -10.11
N TRP A 172 -2.63 -19.87 -9.15
CA TRP A 172 -3.77 -19.85 -8.24
C TRP A 172 -3.86 -18.52 -7.49
N TYR A 173 -2.75 -18.04 -6.91
CA TYR A 173 -2.74 -16.80 -6.14
C TYR A 173 -3.13 -15.61 -7.02
N PHE A 174 -2.53 -15.51 -8.20
CA PHE A 174 -2.84 -14.46 -9.17
C PHE A 174 -4.30 -14.49 -9.63
N ARG A 175 -4.81 -15.66 -10.01
CA ARG A 175 -6.22 -15.84 -10.42
C ARG A 175 -7.20 -15.57 -9.29
N SER A 176 -6.80 -15.84 -8.04
CA SER A 176 -7.58 -15.53 -6.85
C SER A 176 -7.71 -14.02 -6.63
N LEU A 177 -6.64 -13.24 -6.84
CA LEU A 177 -6.72 -11.77 -6.79
C LEU A 177 -7.64 -11.20 -7.87
N GLU A 178 -7.59 -11.73 -9.11
CA GLU A 178 -8.55 -11.35 -10.15
C GLU A 178 -9.99 -11.67 -9.73
N GLU A 179 -10.21 -12.84 -9.11
CA GLU A 179 -11.53 -13.29 -8.68
C GLU A 179 -12.12 -12.38 -7.61
N VAL A 180 -11.31 -11.93 -6.64
CA VAL A 180 -11.71 -10.96 -5.62
C VAL A 180 -12.30 -9.71 -6.24
N ILE A 181 -11.62 -9.15 -7.25
CA ILE A 181 -12.04 -7.93 -7.94
C ILE A 181 -13.31 -8.18 -8.76
N ILE A 182 -13.36 -9.27 -9.53
CA ILE A 182 -14.52 -9.63 -10.37
C ILE A 182 -15.77 -9.79 -9.49
N ARG A 183 -15.67 -10.54 -8.38
CA ARG A 183 -16.77 -10.74 -7.43
C ARG A 183 -17.20 -9.43 -6.79
N ALA A 184 -16.26 -8.56 -6.43
CA ALA A 184 -16.56 -7.27 -5.82
C ALA A 184 -17.30 -6.34 -6.79
N LEU A 185 -16.86 -6.28 -8.05
CA LEU A 185 -17.50 -5.49 -9.10
C LEU A 185 -18.93 -5.97 -9.39
N GLN A 186 -19.11 -7.29 -9.47
CA GLN A 186 -20.42 -7.89 -9.72
C GLN A 186 -21.38 -7.65 -8.55
N SER A 187 -20.94 -7.88 -7.30
CA SER A 187 -21.84 -7.84 -6.13
C SER A 187 -22.20 -6.42 -5.69
N ALA A 188 -21.27 -5.46 -5.76
CA ALA A 188 -21.51 -4.10 -5.32
C ALA A 188 -22.14 -3.22 -6.41
N PHE A 189 -21.77 -3.44 -7.67
CA PHE A 189 -22.05 -2.49 -8.75
C PHE A 189 -22.80 -3.11 -9.94
N SER A 190 -23.06 -4.43 -9.91
CA SER A 190 -23.60 -5.16 -11.07
C SER A 190 -22.74 -5.01 -12.34
N ILE A 191 -21.45 -4.73 -12.17
CA ILE A 191 -20.49 -4.58 -13.27
C ILE A 191 -19.98 -5.98 -13.63
N LYS A 192 -20.24 -6.39 -14.87
CA LYS A 192 -19.73 -7.65 -15.42
C LYS A 192 -18.28 -7.48 -15.85
N ALA A 193 -17.37 -7.83 -14.95
CA ALA A 193 -15.94 -7.86 -15.22
C ALA A 193 -15.45 -9.26 -15.59
N SER A 194 -14.35 -9.33 -16.33
CA SER A 194 -13.77 -10.60 -16.77
C SER A 194 -12.24 -10.56 -16.82
N ARG A 195 -11.67 -11.74 -17.02
CA ARG A 195 -10.28 -11.94 -17.42
C ARG A 195 -10.22 -11.91 -18.95
N VAL A 196 -9.10 -11.47 -19.50
CA VAL A 196 -8.83 -11.58 -20.93
C VAL A 196 -7.63 -12.48 -21.13
N GLU A 197 -7.76 -13.49 -21.99
CA GLU A 197 -6.66 -14.41 -22.26
C GLU A 197 -5.42 -13.67 -22.76
N GLY A 198 -4.26 -14.02 -22.21
CA GLY A 198 -2.99 -13.34 -22.51
C GLY A 198 -2.80 -11.94 -21.90
N LEU A 199 -3.82 -11.34 -21.28
CA LEU A 199 -3.72 -10.00 -20.67
C LEU A 199 -3.96 -10.06 -19.16
N THR A 200 -3.03 -9.53 -18.38
CA THR A 200 -3.13 -9.49 -16.92
C THR A 200 -4.22 -8.54 -16.43
N GLY A 201 -4.72 -8.76 -15.21
CA GLY A 201 -5.65 -7.85 -14.53
C GLY A 201 -7.11 -8.10 -14.89
N VAL A 202 -7.97 -7.17 -14.48
CA VAL A 202 -9.43 -7.30 -14.62
C VAL A 202 -9.99 -6.24 -15.55
N TRP A 203 -10.91 -6.66 -16.40
CA TRP A 203 -11.39 -5.91 -17.56
C TRP A 203 -12.91 -5.78 -17.54
N VAL A 204 -13.42 -4.66 -18.06
CA VAL A 204 -14.84 -4.45 -18.35
C VAL A 204 -14.95 -4.01 -19.80
N GLY A 205 -15.48 -4.88 -20.65
CA GLY A 205 -15.38 -4.70 -22.10
C GLY A 205 -13.92 -4.70 -22.54
N ASP A 206 -13.50 -3.60 -23.17
CA ASP A 206 -12.13 -3.36 -23.63
C ASP A 206 -11.28 -2.54 -22.64
N LYS A 207 -11.85 -2.10 -21.52
CA LYS A 207 -11.15 -1.26 -20.53
C LYS A 207 -10.61 -2.06 -19.36
N LYS A 208 -9.32 -1.87 -19.05
CA LYS A 208 -8.69 -2.41 -17.84
C LYS A 208 -9.10 -1.59 -16.62
N VAL A 209 -9.81 -2.19 -15.69
CA VAL A 209 -10.29 -1.52 -14.47
C VAL A 209 -9.42 -1.81 -13.26
N ALA A 210 -8.63 -2.89 -13.30
CA ALA A 210 -7.67 -3.16 -12.25
C ALA A 210 -6.37 -3.78 -12.79
N ALA A 211 -5.26 -3.31 -12.24
CA ALA A 211 -3.94 -3.90 -12.43
C ALA A 211 -3.62 -4.86 -11.28
N ILE A 212 -2.91 -5.94 -11.59
CA ILE A 212 -2.39 -6.89 -10.61
C ILE A 212 -0.92 -7.09 -10.94
N GLY A 213 -0.06 -6.89 -9.95
CA GLY A 213 1.38 -7.09 -10.03
C GLY A 213 1.87 -7.57 -8.68
N ILE A 214 2.48 -8.76 -8.66
CA ILE A 214 2.90 -9.43 -7.43
C ILE A 214 4.39 -9.73 -7.49
N HIS A 215 5.02 -9.87 -6.33
CA HIS A 215 6.30 -10.55 -6.17
C HIS A 215 6.14 -11.65 -5.13
N VAL A 216 6.85 -12.76 -5.31
CA VAL A 216 6.88 -13.85 -4.33
C VAL A 216 8.31 -14.21 -4.02
N SER A 217 8.67 -14.18 -2.74
CA SER A 217 10.01 -14.54 -2.29
C SER A 217 9.94 -15.44 -1.07
N ARG A 218 10.57 -16.61 -1.15
CA ARG A 218 10.39 -17.70 -0.17
C ARG A 218 8.91 -17.95 0.14
N TRP A 219 8.06 -18.03 -0.88
CA TRP A 219 6.61 -18.25 -0.77
C TRP A 219 5.83 -17.22 0.06
N ILE A 220 6.43 -16.06 0.33
CA ILE A 220 5.73 -14.90 0.86
C ILE A 220 5.45 -13.97 -0.32
N ALA A 221 4.17 -13.83 -0.67
CA ALA A 221 3.69 -12.93 -1.69
C ALA A 221 3.49 -11.52 -1.14
N TYR A 222 3.75 -10.49 -1.94
CA TYR A 222 3.50 -9.07 -1.65
C TYR A 222 3.36 -8.27 -2.95
N HIS A 223 3.26 -6.94 -2.87
CA HIS A 223 2.53 -6.10 -3.80
C HIS A 223 1.07 -6.55 -3.85
N GLY A 224 0.40 -6.51 -4.99
CA GLY A 224 -1.00 -6.93 -5.04
C GLY A 224 -1.76 -6.35 -6.20
N LEU A 225 -2.84 -5.63 -5.87
CA LEU A 225 -3.81 -5.14 -6.86
C LEU A 225 -4.05 -3.64 -6.68
N ALA A 226 -4.44 -3.00 -7.79
CA ALA A 226 -4.83 -1.60 -7.84
C ALA A 226 -6.11 -1.49 -8.68
N LEU A 227 -7.21 -1.10 -8.04
CA LEU A 227 -8.54 -0.97 -8.63
C LEU A 227 -8.85 0.51 -8.87
N ASN A 228 -9.15 0.86 -10.12
CA ASN A 228 -9.53 2.20 -10.49
C ASN A 228 -10.99 2.47 -10.07
N VAL A 229 -11.19 3.24 -8.99
CA VAL A 229 -12.54 3.55 -8.51
C VAL A 229 -13.01 4.88 -9.08
N THR A 230 -12.44 5.98 -8.59
CA THR A 230 -12.66 7.36 -9.09
C THR A 230 -11.39 7.94 -9.70
N THR A 231 -10.37 7.09 -9.89
CA THR A 231 -9.03 7.44 -10.38
C THR A 231 -9.07 8.33 -11.60
N GLU A 232 -8.26 9.38 -11.58
CA GLU A 232 -7.99 10.20 -12.76
C GLU A 232 -7.14 9.40 -13.75
N LEU A 233 -7.68 9.14 -14.94
CA LEU A 233 -7.08 8.21 -15.90
C LEU A 233 -6.11 8.87 -16.87
N THR A 234 -6.10 10.20 -16.96
CA THR A 234 -5.21 10.97 -17.85
C THR A 234 -3.73 10.58 -17.74
N PRO A 235 -3.15 10.33 -16.54
CA PRO A 235 -1.77 9.88 -16.40
C PRO A 235 -1.44 8.56 -17.10
N PHE A 236 -2.41 7.65 -17.28
CA PHE A 236 -2.17 6.41 -18.04
C PHE A 236 -1.84 6.66 -19.52
N GLN A 237 -2.18 7.83 -20.07
CA GLN A 237 -1.85 8.21 -21.45
C GLN A 237 -0.36 8.53 -21.63
N LEU A 238 0.38 8.74 -20.54
CA LEU A 238 1.81 9.04 -20.56
C LEU A 238 2.68 7.77 -20.44
N ILE A 239 2.05 6.60 -20.41
CA ILE A 239 2.71 5.30 -20.33
C ILE A 239 2.07 4.31 -21.31
N VAL A 240 2.79 3.23 -21.64
CA VAL A 240 2.25 2.07 -22.34
C VAL A 240 2.05 0.95 -21.32
N PRO A 241 0.86 0.84 -20.68
CA PRO A 241 0.66 -0.15 -19.64
C PRO A 241 0.57 -1.57 -20.24
N CYS A 242 1.42 -2.47 -19.76
CA CYS A 242 1.43 -3.88 -20.16
C CYS A 242 1.63 -4.13 -21.68
N GLY A 243 2.27 -3.20 -22.42
CA GLY A 243 2.61 -3.35 -23.83
C GLY A 243 1.41 -3.34 -24.78
N ILE A 244 0.20 -3.10 -24.27
CA ILE A 244 -1.05 -3.16 -25.02
C ILE A 244 -1.36 -1.75 -25.54
N LYS A 245 -1.18 -1.54 -26.84
CA LYS A 245 -1.47 -0.24 -27.49
C LYS A 245 -2.95 -0.05 -27.84
N ASP A 246 -3.70 -1.15 -27.96
CA ASP A 246 -5.05 -1.14 -28.57
C ASP A 246 -6.19 -1.24 -27.55
N ARG A 247 -5.92 -1.11 -26.25
CA ARG A 247 -6.95 -1.18 -25.19
C ARG A 247 -6.77 -0.13 -24.12
N GLY A 248 -7.87 0.47 -23.69
CA GLY A 248 -7.87 1.56 -22.71
C GLY A 248 -7.84 1.08 -21.26
N VAL A 249 -7.63 2.04 -20.36
CA VAL A 249 -7.94 1.91 -18.93
C VAL A 249 -9.33 2.47 -18.64
N GLY A 250 -9.98 1.97 -17.61
CA GLY A 250 -11.28 2.45 -17.15
C GLY A 250 -11.35 2.51 -15.63
N SER A 251 -12.43 3.11 -15.12
CA SER A 251 -12.72 3.18 -13.68
C SER A 251 -14.17 2.83 -13.39
N ILE A 252 -14.47 2.46 -12.14
CA ILE A 252 -15.85 2.19 -11.70
C ILE A 252 -16.73 3.44 -11.92
N LYS A 253 -16.22 4.63 -11.57
CA LYS A 253 -16.90 5.90 -11.75
C LYS A 253 -17.31 6.11 -13.22
N GLU A 254 -16.36 5.96 -14.15
CA GLU A 254 -16.63 6.15 -15.58
C GLU A 254 -17.73 5.19 -16.08
N ILE A 255 -17.65 3.91 -15.70
CA ILE A 255 -18.63 2.88 -16.07
C ILE A 255 -20.03 3.22 -15.52
N LEU A 256 -20.11 3.63 -14.26
CA LEU A 256 -21.39 3.96 -13.61
C LEU A 256 -21.99 5.27 -14.11
N GLN A 257 -21.17 6.25 -14.47
CA GLN A 257 -21.65 7.52 -15.04
C GLN A 257 -22.38 7.30 -16.36
N ILE A 258 -21.84 6.44 -17.23
CA ILE A 258 -22.47 6.04 -18.48
C ILE A 258 -23.82 5.35 -18.20
N ALA A 259 -23.85 4.43 -17.24
CA ALA A 259 -25.07 3.70 -16.88
C ALA A 259 -26.14 4.56 -16.20
N SER A 260 -25.73 5.65 -15.55
CA SER A 260 -26.61 6.52 -14.76
C SER A 260 -27.13 7.74 -15.53
N ASP A 261 -26.90 7.79 -16.85
CA ASP A 261 -27.27 8.93 -17.71
C ASP A 261 -26.75 10.28 -17.17
N GLY A 262 -25.50 10.28 -16.69
CA GLY A 262 -24.82 11.50 -16.23
C GLY A 262 -25.21 12.00 -14.83
N LYS A 263 -25.96 11.24 -14.04
CA LYS A 263 -26.21 11.60 -12.63
C LYS A 263 -24.90 11.73 -11.85
N GLU A 264 -24.89 12.69 -10.93
CA GLU A 264 -23.78 12.91 -10.01
C GLU A 264 -23.54 11.67 -9.14
N ILE A 265 -22.26 11.32 -8.97
CA ILE A 265 -21.83 10.17 -8.16
C ILE A 265 -20.99 10.73 -7.01
N ASP A 266 -21.38 10.40 -5.78
CA ASP A 266 -20.58 10.66 -4.59
C ASP A 266 -19.34 9.75 -4.63
N GLU A 267 -18.19 10.36 -4.89
CA GLU A 267 -16.90 9.67 -5.02
C GLU A 267 -16.44 9.02 -3.72
N THR A 268 -16.64 9.69 -2.59
CA THR A 268 -16.25 9.18 -1.27
C THR A 268 -17.06 7.94 -0.94
N ALA A 269 -18.39 8.01 -1.14
CA ALA A 269 -19.26 6.86 -0.94
C ALA A 269 -18.94 5.71 -1.92
N LEU A 270 -18.52 6.03 -3.14
CA LEU A 270 -18.12 5.03 -4.13
C LEU A 270 -16.83 4.30 -3.71
N ILE A 271 -15.82 5.03 -3.22
CA ILE A 271 -14.58 4.47 -2.69
C ILE A 271 -14.88 3.57 -1.49
N ASP A 272 -15.66 4.04 -0.52
CA ASP A 272 -16.06 3.26 0.66
C ASP A 272 -16.75 1.96 0.28
N LYS A 273 -17.70 2.02 -0.66
CA LYS A 273 -18.45 0.87 -1.11
C LYS A 273 -17.55 -0.14 -1.84
N ALA A 274 -16.66 0.35 -2.70
CA ALA A 274 -15.69 -0.49 -3.40
C ALA A 274 -14.74 -1.18 -2.40
N TYR A 275 -14.18 -0.42 -1.46
CA TYR A 275 -13.29 -0.93 -0.42
C TYR A 275 -13.95 -2.03 0.43
N ARG A 276 -15.12 -1.77 1.01
CA ARG A 276 -15.82 -2.75 1.88
C ARG A 276 -16.11 -4.06 1.15
N THR A 277 -16.49 -3.95 -0.13
CA THR A 277 -16.81 -5.14 -0.93
C THR A 277 -15.54 -5.90 -1.31
N LEU A 278 -14.49 -5.19 -1.69
CA LEU A 278 -13.20 -5.78 -2.02
C LEU A 278 -12.60 -6.50 -0.80
N LEU A 279 -12.69 -5.90 0.38
CA LEU A 279 -12.27 -6.50 1.65
C LEU A 279 -13.06 -7.78 1.98
N LYS A 280 -14.39 -7.74 1.81
CA LYS A 280 -15.25 -8.90 2.01
C LYS A 280 -14.90 -10.03 1.05
N GLU A 281 -14.84 -9.77 -0.25
CA GLU A 281 -14.54 -10.81 -1.24
C GLU A 281 -13.10 -11.33 -1.09
N PHE A 282 -12.14 -10.49 -0.68
CA PHE A 282 -10.80 -10.92 -0.32
C PHE A 282 -10.81 -11.93 0.85
N ALA A 283 -11.52 -11.61 1.94
CA ALA A 283 -11.65 -12.52 3.07
C ALA A 283 -12.32 -13.85 2.69
N GLU A 284 -13.32 -13.81 1.81
CA GLU A 284 -14.00 -15.01 1.33
C GLU A 284 -13.15 -15.85 0.37
N VAL A 285 -12.45 -15.24 -0.59
CA VAL A 285 -11.63 -16.00 -1.55
C VAL A 285 -10.43 -16.65 -0.87
N PHE A 286 -9.78 -15.96 0.07
CA PHE A 286 -8.62 -16.48 0.79
C PHE A 286 -8.95 -17.18 2.11
N GLN A 287 -10.25 -17.31 2.46
CA GLN A 287 -10.72 -17.92 3.72
C GLN A 287 -10.03 -17.30 4.95
N LEU A 288 -10.04 -15.97 5.03
CA LEU A 288 -9.38 -15.19 6.08
C LEU A 288 -10.38 -14.61 7.08
N SER A 289 -9.93 -14.50 8.33
CA SER A 289 -10.55 -13.69 9.37
C SER A 289 -9.75 -12.40 9.52
N LEU A 290 -10.38 -11.27 9.17
CA LEU A 290 -9.73 -9.96 9.18
C LEU A 290 -9.85 -9.29 10.54
N TYR A 291 -8.73 -8.80 11.06
CA TYR A 291 -8.63 -8.07 12.32
C TYR A 291 -7.98 -6.72 12.09
N HIS A 292 -8.66 -5.63 12.44
CA HIS A 292 -8.04 -4.31 12.40
C HIS A 292 -6.83 -4.29 13.33
N ASN A 293 -5.71 -3.80 12.82
CA ASN A 293 -4.56 -3.49 13.65
C ASN A 293 -4.57 -1.98 13.95
N PRO A 294 -4.97 -1.54 15.17
CA PRO A 294 -5.00 -0.13 15.54
C PRO A 294 -3.60 0.42 15.87
N ASN A 295 -2.60 -0.44 16.08
CA ASN A 295 -1.24 -0.06 16.47
C ASN A 295 -0.38 0.40 15.28
N TRP A 296 -1.02 0.98 14.26
CA TRP A 296 -0.35 1.52 13.08
C TRP A 296 0.18 2.94 13.28
N ASP A 297 0.10 3.51 14.49
CA ASP A 297 0.43 4.91 14.73
C ASP A 297 1.78 5.26 14.07
N LEU A 298 1.76 6.26 13.16
CA LEU A 298 2.76 6.56 12.13
C LEU A 298 4.17 6.84 12.69
N GLN A 299 4.30 6.91 14.02
CA GLN A 299 5.55 7.11 14.75
C GLN A 299 6.34 5.81 15.01
N GLU A 300 5.71 4.63 15.04
CA GLU A 300 6.40 3.35 15.29
C GLU A 300 7.05 2.74 14.05
N SER A 301 6.90 3.35 12.87
CA SER A 301 7.65 3.00 11.65
C SER A 301 9.17 3.09 11.82
N LYS A 302 9.65 3.78 12.87
CA LYS A 302 11.07 3.79 13.28
C LYS A 302 11.54 2.53 14.02
N ASN A 303 10.63 1.68 14.52
CA ASN A 303 10.96 0.46 15.25
C ASN A 303 10.85 -0.82 14.39
N PHE A 304 10.54 -0.67 13.10
CA PHE A 304 10.50 -1.75 12.12
C PHE A 304 11.74 -1.78 11.18
N ILE A 305 12.77 -0.96 11.47
CA ILE A 305 14.08 -0.91 10.80
C ILE A 305 15.16 -1.36 11.78
#